data_AF-A0A534JHG6-F1
#
_entry.id   AF-A0A534JHG6-F1
#
_cell.length_a   1.000
_cell.length_b   1.000
_cell.length_c   1.000
_cell.angle_alpha   90.00
_cell.angle_beta   90.00
_cell.angle_gamma   90.00
#
_symmetry.space_group_name_H-M   'P 1'
#
loop_
_entity.id
_entity.type
_entity.pdbx_description
1 polymer ?
#
loop_
_entity_poly.entity_id
_entity_poly.type
_entity_poly.pdbx_seq_one_letter_code
_entity_poly.pdbx_strand_id
1 'polypeptide(L)' 'MRDPRRLVGADQRNGGPLDSLSEEEWELIRPYLEENERLFGIKVKDLLTVDGARRPPHIVYRKAKAVPRKALAHTGL' A
#
# COMPACT_ATOMS: atom_id res chain seq x y z
N MET A 1 0.20 -0.26 0.51
CA MET A 1 0.61 0.32 1.81
C MET A 1 -0.42 -0.10 2.85
N ARG A 2 -0.02 -0.62 4.01
CA ARG A 2 -0.93 -1.01 5.10
C ARG A 2 -1.33 0.24 5.87
N ASP A 3 -2.60 0.60 5.86
CA ASP A 3 -3.09 1.91 6.32
C ASP A 3 -4.56 1.89 6.81
N PRO A 4 -4.97 0.96 7.70
CA PRO A 4 -6.39 0.72 8.01
C PRO A 4 -7.16 1.88 8.65
N ARG A 5 -6.48 2.93 9.10
CA ARG A 5 -7.09 4.14 9.69
C ARG A 5 -6.89 5.41 8.85
N ARG A 6 -6.41 5.27 7.61
CA ARG A 6 -6.22 6.36 6.62
C ARG A 6 -5.43 7.58 7.15
N LEU A 7 -4.41 7.31 7.97
CA LEU A 7 -3.58 8.33 8.62
C LEU A 7 -2.44 8.84 7.71
N VAL A 8 -2.06 8.10 6.67
CA VAL A 8 -0.98 8.51 5.77
C VAL A 8 -1.49 9.58 4.81
N GLY A 9 -0.95 10.79 4.95
CA GLY A 9 -1.23 11.93 4.08
C GLY A 9 -0.36 11.97 2.81
N ALA A 10 -0.59 12.97 1.97
CA ALA A 10 0.20 13.20 0.76
C ALA A 10 1.61 13.75 1.06
N ASP A 11 1.76 14.46 2.18
CA ASP A 11 3.01 14.93 2.78
C ASP A 11 3.97 13.76 3.04
N GLN A 12 3.50 12.69 3.69
CA GLN A 12 4.24 11.43 3.93
C GLN A 12 4.51 10.61 2.65
N ARG A 13 4.12 11.14 1.48
CA ARG A 13 4.15 10.46 0.18
C ARG A 13 4.80 11.27 -0.94
N ASN A 14 5.57 12.31 -0.61
CA ASN A 14 6.21 13.24 -1.58
C ASN A 14 5.19 13.97 -2.49
N GLY A 15 3.98 14.19 -1.98
CA GLY A 15 2.81 14.70 -2.72
C GLY A 15 2.07 13.64 -3.55
N GLY A 16 2.46 12.36 -3.48
CA GLY A 16 1.83 11.27 -4.23
C GLY A 16 0.52 10.79 -3.59
N PRO A 17 -0.62 10.75 -4.32
CA PRO A 17 -1.88 10.29 -3.77
C PRO A 17 -1.89 8.78 -3.46
N LEU A 18 -2.75 8.41 -2.50
CA LEU A 18 -3.13 7.03 -2.20
C LEU A 18 -4.55 6.77 -2.72
N ASP A 19 -4.77 5.59 -3.28
CA ASP A 19 -6.05 5.13 -3.81
C ASP A 19 -6.52 3.84 -3.11
N SER A 20 -7.76 3.42 -3.35
CA SER A 20 -8.23 2.09 -2.95
C SER A 20 -7.43 0.99 -3.66
N LEU A 21 -7.28 -0.16 -3.01
CA LEU A 21 -6.76 -1.38 -3.63
C LEU A 21 -7.94 -2.18 -4.22
N SER A 22 -7.83 -2.65 -5.46
CA SER A 22 -8.84 -3.56 -6.03
C SER A 22 -8.59 -5.02 -5.61
N GLU A 23 -9.51 -5.94 -5.94
CA GLU A 23 -9.33 -7.36 -5.62
C GLU A 23 -8.27 -8.00 -6.55
N GLU A 24 -8.23 -7.60 -7.83
CA GLU A 24 -7.22 -8.04 -8.79
C GLU A 24 -5.81 -7.56 -8.39
N GLU A 25 -5.72 -6.35 -7.85
CA GLU A 25 -4.47 -5.79 -7.31
C GLU A 25 -4.05 -6.44 -5.99
N TRP A 26 -5.02 -6.94 -5.20
CA TRP A 26 -4.74 -7.75 -4.03
C TRP A 26 -4.22 -9.14 -4.42
N GLU A 27 -4.90 -9.83 -5.33
CA GLU A 27 -4.49 -11.16 -5.81
C GLU A 27 -3.11 -11.12 -6.50
N LEU A 28 -2.76 -10.02 -7.18
CA LEU A 28 -1.42 -9.79 -7.72
C LEU A 28 -0.33 -9.74 -6.63
N ILE A 29 -0.62 -9.18 -5.45
CA ILE A 29 0.37 -9.06 -4.36
C ILE A 29 0.31 -10.21 -3.34
N ARG A 30 -0.79 -10.97 -3.28
CA ARG A 30 -1.00 -12.01 -2.26
C ARG A 30 0.11 -13.08 -2.23
N PRO A 31 0.59 -13.64 -3.36
CA PRO A 31 1.68 -14.63 -3.36
C PRO A 31 2.98 -14.10 -2.76
N TYR A 32 3.28 -12.81 -2.97
CA TYR A 32 4.46 -12.18 -2.36
C TYR A 32 4.28 -11.97 -0.86
N LEU A 33 3.05 -11.75 -0.37
CA LEU A 33 2.77 -11.69 1.07
C LEU A 33 2.83 -13.07 1.72
N GLU A 34 2.41 -14.12 1.02
CA GLU A 34 2.51 -15.52 1.44
C GLU A 34 3.98 -16.00 1.52
N GLU A 35 4.81 -15.66 0.53
CA GLU A 35 6.25 -15.91 0.60
C GLU A 35 6.95 -15.09 1.69
N ASN A 36 6.50 -13.85 1.95
CA ASN A 36 6.98 -13.06 3.09
C ASN A 36 6.57 -13.67 4.45
N GLU A 37 5.40 -14.30 4.55
CA GLU A 37 5.02 -15.09 5.74
C GLU A 37 5.99 -16.27 5.94
N ARG A 38 6.37 -16.97 4.86
CA ARG A 38 7.35 -18.07 4.89
C ARG A 38 8.77 -17.60 5.27
N LEU A 39 9.21 -16.46 4.75
CA LEU A 39 10.55 -15.92 4.96
C LEU A 39 10.75 -15.23 6.32
N PHE A 40 9.74 -14.51 6.81
CA PHE A 40 9.86 -13.62 7.97
C PHE A 40 8.92 -13.97 9.13
N GLY A 41 8.03 -14.96 8.98
CA GLY A 41 7.04 -15.33 10.00
C GLY A 41 5.89 -14.33 10.18
N ILE A 42 5.87 -13.23 9.40
CA ILE A 42 4.85 -12.17 9.47
C ILE A 42 3.60 -12.61 8.72
N LYS A 43 2.56 -13.01 9.46
CA LYS A 43 1.42 -13.72 8.84
C LYS A 43 0.47 -12.81 8.09
N VAL A 44 0.01 -13.23 6.91
CA VAL A 44 -0.93 -12.48 6.07
C VAL A 44 -2.26 -12.25 6.80
N LYS A 45 -2.69 -13.21 7.63
CA LYS A 45 -3.86 -13.05 8.50
C LYS A 45 -3.71 -11.95 9.56
N ASP A 46 -2.50 -11.73 10.06
CA ASP A 46 -2.21 -10.76 11.12
C ASP A 46 -2.01 -9.36 10.51
N LEU A 47 -1.44 -9.30 9.29
CA LEU A 47 -1.48 -8.11 8.43
C LEU A 47 -2.92 -7.67 8.15
N LEU A 48 -3.84 -8.59 7.84
CA LEU A 48 -5.27 -8.30 7.61
C LEU A 48 -6.10 -8.08 8.89
N THR A 49 -5.51 -8.20 10.09
CA THR A 49 -6.22 -8.02 11.36
C THR A 49 -6.07 -6.59 11.89
N VAL A 50 -7.20 -5.98 12.25
CA VAL A 50 -7.31 -4.59 12.72
C VAL A 50 -8.26 -4.56 13.91
N ASP A 51 -7.78 -4.06 15.05
CA ASP A 51 -8.56 -3.94 16.28
C ASP A 51 -9.26 -5.26 16.68
N GLY A 52 -8.46 -6.34 16.69
CA GLY A 52 -8.88 -7.71 17.03
C GLY A 52 -9.61 -8.48 15.93
N ALA A 53 -10.05 -7.83 14.85
CA ALA A 53 -10.88 -8.46 13.81
C ALA A 53 -10.19 -8.46 12.43
N ARG A 54 -10.33 -9.56 11.69
CA ARG A 54 -9.93 -9.62 10.27
C ARG A 54 -10.79 -8.65 9.44
N ARG A 55 -10.17 -7.90 8.52
CA ARG A 55 -10.85 -6.96 7.61
C ARG A 55 -10.53 -7.30 6.13
N PRO A 56 -11.36 -6.87 5.17
CA PRO A 56 -11.06 -7.02 3.74
C PRO A 56 -9.78 -6.28 3.33
N PRO A 57 -9.04 -6.76 2.31
CA PRO A 57 -7.79 -6.13 1.87
C PRO A 57 -7.92 -4.63 1.57
N HIS A 58 -8.97 -4.22 0.85
CA HIS A 58 -9.23 -2.83 0.48
C HIS A 58 -9.55 -1.89 1.67
N ILE A 59 -9.89 -2.44 2.84
CA ILE A 59 -10.02 -1.68 4.10
C ILE A 59 -8.66 -1.52 4.78
N VAL A 60 -7.78 -2.52 4.66
CA VAL A 60 -6.48 -2.58 5.35
C VAL A 60 -5.37 -1.92 4.53
N TYR A 61 -5.47 -1.93 3.21
CA TYR A 61 -4.43 -1.50 2.28
C TYR A 61 -4.92 -0.41 1.32
N ARG A 62 -4.09 0.61 1.14
CA ARG A 62 -4.21 1.62 0.07
C ARG A 62 -3.07 1.46 -0.95
N LYS A 63 -3.35 1.66 -2.23
CA LYS A 63 -2.34 1.63 -3.31
C LYS A 63 -1.69 3.00 -3.48
N ALA A 64 -0.41 3.07 -3.82
CA ALA A 64 0.21 4.30 -4.29
C ALA A 64 -0.24 4.58 -5.73
N LYS A 65 -0.78 5.77 -5.99
CA LYS A 65 -1.22 6.18 -7.33
C LYS A 65 -0.14 7.04 -7.97
N ALA A 66 0.43 6.53 -9.06
CA ALA A 66 1.36 7.30 -9.87
C ALA A 66 0.64 8.50 -10.50
N VAL A 67 1.22 9.69 -10.36
CA VAL A 67 0.77 10.90 -11.04
C VAL A 67 1.87 11.36 -12.01
N PRO A 68 1.57 11.58 -13.31
CA PRO A 68 2.56 12.11 -14.23
C PRO A 68 3.03 13.49 -13.77
N ARG A 69 4.31 13.62 -13.42
CA ARG A 69 4.96 14.90 -13.13
C ARG A 69 5.96 15.18 -14.24
N LYS A 70 5.89 16.37 -14.85
CA LYS A 70 7.02 16.89 -15.61
C LYS A 70 8.15 17.11 -14.60
N ALA A 71 9.18 16.27 -14.64
CA ALA A 71 10.42 16.57 -13.95
C ALA A 71 10.97 17.87 -14.56
N LEU A 72 11.23 18.87 -13.71
CA LEU A 72 11.90 20.09 -14.15
C LEU A 72 13.37 19.73 -14.40
N ALA A 73 13.73 19.58 -15.67
CA ALA A 73 15.13 19.56 -16.06
C ALA A 73 15.78 20.85 -15.57
N HIS A 74 16.88 20.73 -14.82
CA HIS A 74 17.71 21.89 -14.50
C HIS A 74 18.39 22.35 -15.80
N THR A 75 17.84 23.39 -16.43
CA THR A 75 18.60 24.16 -17.42
C THR A 75 19.69 24.91 -16.65
N GLY A 76 20.87 24.30 -16.58
CA GLY A 76 22.07 24.98 -16.09
C GLY A 76 22.37 26.19 -16.99
N LEU A 77 22.65 27.32 -16.34
CA LEU A 77 23.34 28.47 -16.91
C LEU A 77 24.84 28.35 -16.58
#